data_AF-A0A2N7QYH7-F1
#
_entry.id   AF-A0A2N7QYH7-F1
#
_cell.length_a   1.000
_cell.length_b   1.000
_cell.length_c   1.000
_cell.angle_alpha   90.00
_cell.angle_beta   90.00
_cell.angle_gamma   90.00
#
_symmetry.space_group_name_H-M   'P 1'
#
loop_
_entity.id
_entity.type
_entity.pdbx_description
1 polymer ?
#
loop_
_entity_poly.entity_id
_entity_poly.type
_entity_poly.pdbx_seq_one_letter_code
_entity_poly.pdbx_strand_id
1 'polypeptide(L)' 'MPGYRQQMVEVTDPEVLRKSGQKFHPIVAPSDNPVDEVSGKVFRVTDAELAAADRYEVSDYKRVAVLLKSGRQAWVYIQA' A
#
# COMPACT_ATOMS: atom_id res chain seq x y z
N MET A 1 0.58 -1.15 -11.42
CA MET A 1 -0.15 0.07 -11.07
C MET A 1 0.66 1.24 -11.57
N PRO A 2 0.29 1.82 -12.73
CA PRO A 2 1.07 2.89 -13.37
C PRO A 2 1.04 4.19 -12.56
N GLY A 3 2.12 4.97 -12.60
CA GLY A 3 2.23 6.26 -11.89
C GLY A 3 2.54 6.15 -10.40
N TYR A 4 3.02 4.99 -9.97
CA TYR A 4 3.38 4.71 -8.57
C TYR A 4 4.69 3.94 -8.53
N ARG A 5 5.43 4.14 -7.44
CA ARG A 5 6.66 3.41 -7.15
C ARG A 5 6.62 2.82 -5.75
N GLN A 6 7.31 1.70 -5.58
CA GLN A 6 7.57 1.12 -4.27
C GLN A 6 8.87 1.69 -3.73
N GLN A 7 8.87 2.15 -2.49
CA GLN A 7 10.05 2.60 -1.77
C GLN A 7 10.14 1.91 -0.42
N MET A 8 11.34 1.81 0.13
CA MET A 8 11.52 1.29 1.49
C MET A 8 11.53 2.47 2.46
N VAL A 9 10.63 2.44 3.44
CA VAL A 9 10.61 3.42 4.53
C VAL A 9 11.16 2.79 5.80
N GLU A 10 11.97 3.56 6.53
CA GLU A 10 12.42 3.17 7.86
C GLU A 10 11.25 3.29 8.83
N VAL A 11 10.92 2.19 9.49
CA VAL A 11 9.93 2.20 10.56
C VAL A 11 10.60 2.72 11.82
N THR A 12 10.10 3.85 12.30
CA THR A 12 10.55 4.50 13.53
C THR A 12 9.58 4.26 14.69
N ASP A 13 8.37 3.76 14.42
CA ASP A 13 7.40 3.39 15.44
C ASP A 13 7.85 2.12 16.20
N PRO A 14 8.09 2.21 17.51
CA PRO A 14 8.56 1.08 18.32
C PRO A 14 7.56 -0.09 18.39
N GLU A 15 6.25 0.15 18.31
CA GLU A 15 5.25 -0.92 18.29
C GLU A 15 5.22 -1.65 16.94
N VAL A 16 5.41 -0.93 15.83
CA VAL A 16 5.51 -1.54 14.49
C VAL A 16 6.80 -2.35 14.37
N LEU A 17 7.92 -1.82 14.86
CA LEU A 17 9.19 -2.56 14.95
C LEU A 17 9.04 -3.85 15.78
N ARG A 18 8.34 -3.78 16.92
CA ARG A 18 8.12 -4.95 17.79
C ARG A 18 7.24 -6.01 17.12
N LYS A 19 6.23 -5.61 16.36
CA LYS A 19 5.29 -6.54 15.70
C LYS A 19 5.87 -7.15 14.43
N SER A 20 6.60 -6.39 13.61
CA SER A 20 7.08 -6.87 12.31
C SER A 20 8.50 -7.42 12.34
N GLY A 21 9.33 -7.00 13.31
CA GLY A 21 10.75 -7.36 13.39
C GLY A 21 11.61 -6.81 12.25
N GLN A 22 11.06 -5.97 11.37
CA GLN A 22 11.76 -5.41 10.21
C GLN A 22 11.89 -3.89 10.34
N LYS A 23 13.11 -3.39 10.13
CA LYS A 23 13.41 -1.96 10.22
C LYS A 23 12.94 -1.18 8.99
N PHE A 24 12.79 -1.85 7.85
CA PHE A 24 12.36 -1.24 6.59
C PHE A 24 11.13 -1.93 6.05
N HIS A 25 10.10 -1.15 5.69
CA HIS A 25 8.89 -1.68 5.08
C HIS A 25 8.72 -1.14 3.66
N PRO A 26 8.28 -1.98 2.72
CA PRO A 26 7.90 -1.51 1.40
C PRO A 26 6.61 -0.70 1.51
N ILE A 27 6.65 0.54 1.04
CA ILE A 27 5.48 1.40 0.90
C ILE A 27 5.32 1.85 -0.54
N VAL A 28 4.07 2.03 -0.95
CA VAL A 28 3.71 2.52 -2.27
C VAL A 28 3.45 4.02 -2.18
N ALA A 29 4.10 4.78 -3.06
CA ALA A 29 3.92 6.22 -3.15
C ALA A 29 3.66 6.64 -4.62
N PRO A 30 2.93 7.74 -4.86
CA PRO A 30 2.83 8.33 -6.19
C PRO A 30 4.22 8.62 -6.78
N SER A 31 4.35 8.48 -8.10
CA SER A 31 5.57 8.81 -8.83
C SER A 31 5.29 9.86 -9.89
N ASP A 32 6.19 10.84 -10.00
CA ASP A 32 6.19 11.84 -11.07
C ASP A 32 6.74 11.26 -12.39
N ASN A 33 7.31 10.05 -12.35
CA ASN A 33 7.79 9.37 -13.54
C ASN A 33 6.68 8.55 -14.21
N PRO A 34 6.25 8.89 -15.44
CA PRO A 34 5.13 8.22 -16.11
C PRO A 34 5.40 6.75 -16.49
N VAL A 35 6.67 6.30 -16.48
CA VAL A 35 7.00 4.89 -16.75
C VAL A 35 7.03 4.03 -15.48
N ASP A 36 6.92 4.62 -14.29
CA ASP A 36 6.95 3.86 -13.06
C ASP A 36 5.66 3.05 -12.89
N GLU A 37 5.82 1.77 -12.55
CA GLU A 37 4.69 0.92 -12.21
C GLU A 37 5.02 -0.07 -11.08
N VAL A 38 4.08 -0.24 -10.17
CA VAL A 38 4.15 -1.29 -9.15
C VAL A 38 3.49 -2.56 -9.67
N SER A 39 4.26 -3.64 -9.79
CA SER A 39 3.74 -4.98 -10.10
C SER A 39 3.16 -5.63 -8.84
N GLY A 40 2.08 -6.39 -8.98
CA GLY A 40 1.41 -7.00 -7.83
C GLY A 40 0.29 -7.95 -8.20
N LYS A 41 -0.49 -8.36 -7.19
CA LYS A 41 -1.65 -9.24 -7.33
C LYS A 41 -2.89 -8.53 -6.77
N VAL A 42 -4.05 -8.82 -7.35
CA VAL A 42 -5.34 -8.31 -6.89
C VAL A 42 -6.11 -9.46 -6.27
N PHE A 43 -6.59 -9.26 -5.05
CA PHE A 43 -7.44 -10.20 -4.36
C PHE A 43 -8.87 -9.65 -4.32
N ARG A 44 -9.84 -10.56 -4.45
CA ARG A 44 -11.24 -10.23 -4.18
C ARG A 44 -11.48 -10.47 -2.70
N VAL A 45 -11.79 -9.42 -1.98
CA VAL A 45 -12.08 -9.44 -0.55
C VAL A 45 -13.52 -9.00 -0.31
N THR A 46 -14.07 -9.40 0.83
CA THR A 46 -15.36 -8.93 1.33
C THR A 46 -15.21 -7.56 2.01
N ASP A 47 -16.31 -6.84 2.19
CA ASP A 47 -16.30 -5.56 2.91
C ASP A 47 -15.83 -5.70 4.36
N ALA A 48 -16.11 -6.83 5.00
CA ALA A 48 -15.65 -7.13 6.36
C ALA A 48 -14.12 -7.31 6.43
N GLU A 49 -13.53 -8.00 5.45
CA GLU A 49 -12.08 -8.15 5.33
C GLU A 49 -11.40 -6.81 4.97
N LEU A 50 -12.04 -6.02 4.10
CA LEU A 50 -11.55 -4.69 3.76
C LEU A 50 -11.54 -3.76 4.98
N ALA A 51 -12.62 -3.75 5.77
CA ALA A 51 -12.68 -3.00 7.01
C ALA A 51 -11.70 -3.52 8.08
N ALA A 52 -11.38 -4.82 8.07
CA ALA A 52 -10.34 -5.36 8.93
C ALA A 52 -8.94 -4.88 8.51
N ALA A 53 -8.68 -4.78 7.21
CA ALA A 53 -7.46 -4.19 6.67
C ALA A 53 -7.35 -2.69 7.02
N ASP A 54 -8.44 -1.92 6.92
CA ASP A 54 -8.46 -0.51 7.33
C ASP A 54 -8.06 -0.32 8.80
N ARG A 55 -8.43 -1.27 9.69
CA ARG A 55 -8.06 -1.23 11.11
C ARG A 55 -6.63 -1.67 11.40
N TYR A 56 -6.04 -2.46 10.49
CA TYR A 56 -4.68 -2.96 10.63
C TYR A 56 -3.66 -1.89 10.23
N GLU A 57 -3.92 -1.19 9.13
CA GLU A 57 -3.08 -0.13 8.56
C GLU A 57 -3.41 1.23 9.22
N VAL A 58 -2.96 1.44 10.47
CA VAL A 58 -3.18 2.71 11.18
C VAL A 58 -2.16 3.79 10.83
N SER A 59 -2.63 5.05 10.89
CA SER A 59 -1.93 6.36 10.80
C SER A 59 -1.12 6.67 9.54
N ASP A 60 -0.31 5.73 9.06
CA ASP A 60 0.71 5.99 8.03
C ASP A 60 0.26 5.65 6.62
N TYR A 61 -0.94 5.06 6.48
CA TYR A 61 -1.48 4.57 5.22
C TYR A 61 -2.86 5.15 4.91
N LYS A 62 -3.06 5.48 3.63
CA LYS A 62 -4.32 5.96 3.07
C LYS A 62 -4.84 4.97 2.04
N ARG A 63 -6.10 4.56 2.20
CA ARG A 63 -6.80 3.76 1.18
C ARG A 63 -7.23 4.64 0.01
N VAL A 64 -6.83 4.26 -1.20
CA VAL A 64 -7.18 4.92 -2.46
C VAL A 64 -7.69 3.89 -3.48
N ALA A 65 -8.63 4.32 -4.33
CA ALA A 65 -9.03 3.55 -5.50
C ALA A 65 -8.10 3.89 -6.66
N VAL A 66 -7.52 2.87 -7.29
CA VAL A 66 -6.62 3.03 -8.43
C VAL A 66 -7.09 2.23 -9.63
N LEU A 67 -6.82 2.75 -10.83
CA LEU A 67 -7.00 1.99 -12.07
C LEU A 67 -5.73 1.20 -12.36
N LEU A 68 -5.86 -0.11 -12.49
CA LEU A 68 -4.75 -1.00 -12.83
C LEU A 68 -4.53 -1.03 -14.34
N LYS A 69 -3.32 -1.42 -14.76
CA LYS A 69 -2.97 -1.63 -16.18
C LYS A 69 -3.87 -2.65 -16.88
N SER A 70 -4.47 -3.56 -16.12
CA SER A 70 -5.48 -4.52 -16.60
C SER A 70 -6.86 -3.92 -16.85
N GLY A 71 -7.06 -2.62 -16.60
CA GLY A 71 -8.35 -1.92 -16.71
C GLY A 71 -9.29 -2.10 -15.52
N ARG A 72 -8.89 -2.87 -14.49
CA ARG A 72 -9.69 -3.08 -13.27
C ARG A 72 -9.44 -1.99 -12.24
N GLN A 73 -10.47 -1.60 -11.51
CA GLN A 73 -10.31 -0.80 -10.29
C GLN A 73 -10.00 -1.70 -9.10
N ALA A 74 -9.11 -1.24 -8.22
CA ALA A 74 -8.76 -1.92 -6.98
C ALA A 74 -8.49 -0.90 -5.87
N TRP A 75 -8.70 -1.34 -4.63
CA TRP A 75 -8.29 -0.59 -3.44
C TRP A 75 -6.81 -0.88 -3.13
N VAL A 76 -6.06 0.18 -2.85
CA VAL A 76 -4.64 0.12 -2.46
C VAL A 76 -4.41 1.03 -1.27
N TYR A 77 -3.55 0.60 -0.35
CA TYR A 77 -3.05 1.43 0.74
C TYR A 77 -1.71 2.04 0.33
N ILE A 78 -1.65 3.35 0.26
CA ILE A 78 -0.45 4.12 -0.09
C ILE A 78 0.00 4.94 1.12
N GLN A 79 1.23 5.45 1.09
CA GLN A 79 1.69 6.41 2.09
C GLN A 79 0.72 7.60 2.17
N ALA A 80 0.28 7.93 3.38
CA ALA A 80 -0.56 9.09 3.66
C ALA A 80 0.19 10.41 3.43
#